data_AF-A0A6P1A2G3-F1
#
_entry.id   AF-A0A6P1A2G3-F1
#
_cell.length_a   1.000
_cell.length_b   1.000
_cell.length_c   1.000
_cell.angle_alpha   90.00
_cell.angle_beta   90.00
_cell.angle_gamma   90.00
#
_symmetry.space_group_name_H-M   'P 1'
#
loop_
_entity.id
_entity.type
_entity.pdbx_description
1 polymer ?
#
loop_
_entity_poly.entity_id
_entity_poly.type
_entity_poly.pdbx_seq_one_letter_code
_entity_poly.pdbx_strand_id
1 'polypeptide(L)' 'MTTHFITAEIDLQESPKELHQAIEAELQERGEPLRWAVTHVDPEQEKATVEAIVTKSPNSK' A
#
# COMPACT_ATOMS: atom_id res chain seq x y z
N MET A 1 -17.85 9.16 -3.65
CA MET A 1 -16.50 8.59 -3.79
C MET A 1 -15.52 9.66 -3.36
N THR A 2 -14.58 9.34 -2.49
CA THR A 2 -13.54 10.28 -2.02
C THR A 2 -12.17 9.69 -2.25
N THR A 3 -11.21 10.54 -2.63
CA THR A 3 -9.84 10.13 -2.92
C THR A 3 -8.94 10.57 -1.78
N HIS A 4 -8.08 9.66 -1.31
CA HIS A 4 -7.18 9.90 -0.20
C HIS A 4 -5.75 9.58 -0.64
N PHE A 5 -4.81 10.44 -0.23
CA PHE A 5 -3.39 10.14 -0.30
C PHE A 5 -2.97 9.55 1.04
N ILE A 6 -2.34 8.38 1.02
CA ILE A 6 -1.97 7.63 2.22
C ILE A 6 -0.52 7.14 2.13
N THR A 7 0.07 6.92 3.29
CA THR A 7 1.36 6.23 3.45
C THR A 7 1.11 4.93 4.20
N ALA A 8 1.76 3.86 3.77
CA ALA A 8 1.76 2.55 4.42
C ALA A 8 3.19 2.03 4.55
N GLU A 9 3.45 1.28 5.62
CA GLU A 9 4.68 0.51 5.79
C GLU A 9 4.37 -0.95 5.52
N ILE A 10 5.19 -1.58 4.70
CA ILE A 10 5.00 -2.96 4.24
C ILE A 10 6.27 -3.73 4.54
N ASP A 11 6.16 -4.89 5.16
CA ASP A 11 7.31 -5.75 5.40
C ASP A 11 7.89 -6.23 4.06
N LEU A 12 9.21 -6.21 3.92
CA LEU A 12 9.88 -6.73 2.74
C LEU A 12 9.60 -8.23 2.61
N GLN A 13 9.40 -8.66 1.37
CA GLN A 13 9.12 -10.05 1.04
C GLN A 13 10.28 -10.62 0.22
N GLU A 14 10.45 -11.93 0.28
CA GLU A 14 11.54 -12.64 -0.40
C GLU A 14 11.49 -12.49 -1.93
N SER A 15 10.28 -12.31 -2.49
CA SER A 15 10.10 -12.05 -3.91
C SER A 15 9.37 -10.74 -4.22
N PRO A 16 9.69 -10.07 -5.34
CA PRO A 16 8.96 -8.89 -5.80
C PRO A 16 7.46 -9.12 -5.99
N LYS A 17 7.06 -10.36 -6.33
CA LYS A 17 5.66 -10.72 -6.54
C LYS A 17 4.89 -10.74 -5.21
N GLU A 18 5.47 -11.35 -4.18
CA GLU A 18 4.87 -11.38 -2.84
C GLU A 18 4.80 -9.98 -2.24
N LEU A 19 5.84 -9.17 -2.43
CA LEU A 19 5.83 -7.77 -2.00
C LEU A 19 4.70 -6.99 -2.69
N HIS A 20 4.56 -7.14 -4.02
CA HIS A 20 3.46 -6.51 -4.75
C HIS A 20 2.09 -6.92 -4.20
N GLN A 21 1.89 -8.21 -3.92
CA GLN A 21 0.64 -8.72 -3.36
C GLN A 21 0.38 -8.18 -1.94
N ALA A 22 1.41 -8.09 -1.10
CA ALA A 22 1.31 -7.53 0.25
C ALA A 22 0.94 -6.05 0.22
N ILE A 23 1.54 -5.27 -0.69
CA ILE A 23 1.21 -3.86 -0.90
C ILE A 23 -0.26 -3.71 -1.30
N GLU A 24 -0.71 -4.42 -2.33
CA GLU A 24 -2.11 -4.35 -2.79
C GLU A 24 -3.10 -4.75 -1.69
N ALA A 25 -2.79 -5.80 -0.92
CA ALA A 25 -3.62 -6.26 0.19
C ALA A 25 -3.78 -5.17 1.27
N GLU A 26 -2.67 -4.61 1.76
CA GLU A 26 -2.68 -3.54 2.76
C GLU A 26 -3.42 -2.30 2.26
N LEU A 27 -3.19 -1.89 1.01
CA LEU A 27 -3.86 -0.73 0.44
C LEU A 27 -5.37 -0.97 0.31
N GLN A 28 -5.79 -2.18 -0.09
CA GLN A 28 -7.19 -2.56 -0.23
C GLN A 28 -7.98 -2.45 1.09
N GLU A 29 -7.35 -2.78 2.23
CA GLU A 29 -7.94 -2.56 3.57
C GLU A 29 -8.19 -1.07 3.85
N ARG A 30 -7.38 -0.20 3.25
CA ARG A 30 -7.47 1.25 3.39
C ARG A 30 -8.29 1.90 2.27
N GLY A 31 -8.74 1.17 1.25
CA GLY A 31 -9.55 1.66 0.13
C GLY A 31 -9.12 1.06 -1.20
N GLU A 32 -9.86 1.29 -2.28
CA GLU A 32 -9.48 0.76 -3.60
C GLU A 32 -8.25 1.52 -4.14
N PRO A 33 -7.09 0.86 -4.34
CA PRO A 33 -5.89 1.52 -4.82
C PRO A 33 -6.01 1.92 -6.29
N LEU A 34 -5.70 3.17 -6.61
CA LEU A 34 -5.63 3.68 -7.98
C LEU A 34 -4.20 3.71 -8.52
N ARG A 35 -3.25 4.08 -7.64
CA ARG A 35 -1.83 4.18 -7.94
C ARG A 35 -1.05 4.16 -6.63
N TRP A 36 0.11 3.54 -6.64
CA TRP A 36 1.07 3.61 -5.55
C TRP A 36 2.51 3.57 -6.07
N ALA A 37 3.45 3.92 -5.20
CA ALA A 37 4.87 3.75 -5.43
C ALA A 37 5.58 3.45 -4.11
N VAL A 38 6.59 2.58 -4.15
CA VAL A 38 7.56 2.47 -3.06
C VAL A 38 8.43 3.71 -3.09
N THR A 39 8.45 4.47 -2.01
CA THR A 39 9.21 5.73 -1.90
C THR A 39 10.45 5.60 -1.02
N HIS A 40 10.48 4.59 -0.14
CA HIS A 40 11.63 4.28 0.69
C HIS A 40 11.72 2.77 0.97
N VAL A 41 12.94 2.27 1.16
CA VAL A 41 13.23 0.90 1.55
C VAL A 41 14.24 0.97 2.69
N ASP A 42 13.86 0.44 3.85
CA ASP A 42 14.70 0.28 5.03
C ASP A 42 15.06 -1.21 5.19
N PRO A 43 16.29 -1.61 4.80
CA PRO A 43 16.73 -2.99 4.94
C PRO A 43 17.11 -3.38 6.38
N GLU A 44 17.33 -2.43 7.28
CA GLU A 44 17.65 -2.74 8.69
C GLU A 44 16.38 -3.15 9.45
N GLN A 45 15.25 -2.53 9.11
CA GLN A 45 13.94 -2.86 9.66
C GLN A 45 13.15 -3.86 8.82
N GLU A 46 13.70 -4.25 7.66
CA GLU A 46 13.04 -5.09 6.66
C GLU A 46 11.68 -4.53 6.22
N LYS A 47 11.62 -3.22 5.94
CA LYS A 47 10.37 -2.54 5.54
C LYS A 47 10.51 -1.67 4.29
N ALA A 48 9.40 -1.52 3.57
CA ALA A 48 9.22 -0.55 2.50
C ALA A 48 8.13 0.47 2.88
N THR A 49 8.39 1.74 2.62
CA THR A 49 7.38 2.79 2.68
C THR A 49 6.72 2.93 1.32
N VAL A 50 5.39 2.85 1.30
CA VAL A 50 4.57 2.99 0.11
C VAL A 50 3.67 4.22 0.26
N GLU A 51 3.71 5.09 -0.75
CA GLU A 51 2.74 6.17 -0.90
C GLU A 51 1.71 5.78 -1.96
N ALA A 52 0.43 5.97 -1.63
CA ALA A 52 -0.68 5.52 -2.45
C ALA A 52 -1.82 6.52 -2.52
N ILE A 53 -2.52 6.48 -3.65
CA ILE A 53 -3.81 7.12 -3.84
C ILE A 53 -4.87 6.02 -3.81
N VAL A 54 -5.77 6.10 -2.83
CA VAL A 54 -6.90 5.16 -2.68
C VAL A 54 -8.22 5.88 -2.82
N THR A 55 -9.26 5.15 -3.21
CA THR A 55 -10.63 5.66 -3.21
C THR A 55 -11.50 4.93 -2.20
N LYS A 56 -12.29 5.72 -1.47
CA LYS A 56 -13.30 5.22 -0.55
C LYS A 56 -14.67 5.57 -1.07
N SER A 57 -15.49 4.55 -1.28
CA SER A 57 -16.91 4.73 -1.50
C SER A 57 -17.60 4.89 -0.14
N PRO A 58 -18.56 5.83 0.01
CA PRO A 58 -19.23 6.09 1.29
C PRO A 58 -20.12 4.94 1.80
N ASN A 59 -20.05 3.74 1.19
CA ASN A 59 -21.00 2.66 1.42
C ASN A 59 -20.38 1.26 1.53
N SER A 60 -19.07 1.15 1.74
CA SER A 60 -18.46 -0.14 2.11
C SER A 60 -18.68 -0.35 3.60
N LYS A 61 -19.76 -1.07 3.93
CA LYS A 61 -20.00 -1.66 5.25
C LYS A 61 -18.96 -2.73 5.56
#